data_AF-A0A6I7NW03-F1
#
_entry.id   AF-A0A6I7NW03-F1
#
_cell.length_a   1.000
_cell.length_b   1.000
_cell.length_c   1.000
_cell.angle_alpha   90.00
_cell.angle_beta   90.00
_cell.angle_gamma   90.00
#
_symmetry.space_group_name_H-M   'P 1'
#
loop_
_entity.id
_entity.type
_entity.pdbx_description
1 polymer ?
#
loop_
_entity_poly.entity_id
_entity_poly.type
_entity_poly.pdbx_seq_one_letter_code
_entity_poly.pdbx_strand_id
1 'polypeptide(L)'
;MIVTAVPFISIKSVIYMQNGARFFAYSTWVIMISLAIIIFTHQFFQFMAESLPIAIFIIAGFGFLYFNLSYAATKRFIKKVPVPTNLHILLGILIFLPPAFWIVIVNLPFSQYDLLLLLFLVLATLTGSIYGNRAGIKARYEYIQKLKEYQKRAEEK
;
A
#
# COMPACT_ATOMS: atom_id res chain seq x y z
N MET A 1 8.42 4.41 51.95
CA MET A 1 7.39 5.02 51.08
C MET A 1 8.00 5.13 49.69
N ILE A 2 7.80 4.12 48.82
CA ILE A 2 8.37 4.12 47.47
C ILE A 2 7.33 4.77 46.57
N VAL A 3 7.57 6.03 46.21
CA VAL A 3 6.82 6.71 45.15
C VAL A 3 7.29 6.11 43.83
N THR A 4 6.52 5.15 43.30
CA THR A 4 6.74 4.63 41.96
C THR A 4 6.47 5.75 40.96
N ALA A 5 7.54 6.33 40.43
CA ALA A 5 7.47 7.25 39.31
C ALA A 5 6.93 6.49 38.08
N VAL A 6 5.62 6.59 37.85
CA VAL A 6 5.03 6.19 36.56
C VAL A 6 5.64 7.12 35.51
N PRO A 7 6.37 6.61 34.50
CA PRO A 7 6.93 7.47 33.49
C PRO A 7 5.76 8.12 32.76
N PHE A 8 5.72 9.46 32.79
CA PHE A 8 4.77 10.26 32.03
C PHE A 8 5.14 10.16 30.55
N ILE A 9 4.84 9.02 29.93
CA ILE A 9 5.00 8.81 28.50
C ILE A 9 4.00 9.76 27.84
N SER A 10 4.51 10.72 27.09
CA SER A 10 3.70 11.71 26.39
C SER A 10 2.68 11.01 25.49
N ILE A 11 1.40 11.42 25.54
CA ILE A 11 0.34 10.89 24.67
C ILE A 11 0.75 10.94 23.19
N LYS A 12 1.53 11.96 22.80
CA LYS A 12 2.11 12.06 21.45
C LYS A 12 3.04 10.89 21.15
N SER A 13 3.96 10.52 22.05
CA SER A 13 4.90 9.41 21.79
C SER A 13 4.18 8.07 21.68
N VAL A 14 3.11 7.84 22.45
CA VAL A 14 2.26 6.64 22.31
C VAL A 14 1.61 6.58 20.93
N ILE A 15 1.06 7.70 20.44
CA ILE A 15 0.43 7.79 19.11
C ILE A 15 1.46 7.56 18.00
N TYR A 16 2.66 8.14 18.11
CA TYR A 16 3.72 7.93 17.12
C TYR A 16 4.21 6.47 17.10
N MET A 17 4.42 5.85 18.26
CA MET A 17 4.81 4.42 18.36
C MET A 17 3.73 3.51 17.76
N GLN A 18 2.45 3.77 18.04
CA GLN A 18 1.35 2.98 17.50
C GLN A 18 1.21 3.13 15.97
N ASN A 19 1.45 4.32 15.43
CA ASN A 19 1.46 4.57 14.00
C ASN A 19 2.64 3.86 13.31
N GLY A 20 3.82 3.87 13.93
CA GLY A 20 5.00 3.15 13.45
C GLY A 20 4.80 1.64 13.41
N ALA A 21 4.28 1.05 14.50
CA ALA A 21 3.99 -0.38 14.56
C ALA A 21 2.97 -0.83 13.50
N ARG A 22 1.93 -0.02 13.26
CA ARG A 22 0.96 -0.27 12.18
C ARG A 22 1.63 -0.18 10.82
N PHE A 23 2.41 0.87 10.57
CA PHE A 23 3.12 1.03 9.31
C PHE A 23 4.04 -0.16 9.04
N PHE A 24 4.79 -0.62 10.03
CA PHE A 24 5.64 -1.81 9.92
C PHE A 24 4.84 -3.05 9.51
N ALA A 25 3.75 -3.35 10.21
CA ALA A 25 2.91 -4.51 9.90
C ALA A 25 2.34 -4.46 8.47
N TYR A 26 1.86 -3.30 8.03
CA TYR A 26 1.36 -3.13 6.66
C TYR A 26 2.49 -3.23 5.63
N SER A 27 3.67 -2.67 5.93
CA SER A 27 4.83 -2.73 5.05
C SER A 27 5.29 -4.16 4.80
N THR A 28 5.43 -4.97 5.85
CA THR A 28 5.81 -6.39 5.72
C THR A 28 4.81 -7.17 4.87
N TRP A 29 3.51 -7.04 5.17
CA TRP A 29 2.45 -7.70 4.40
C TRP A 29 2.49 -7.32 2.92
N VAL A 30 2.64 -6.02 2.65
CA VAL A 30 2.71 -5.49 1.30
C VAL A 30 3.93 -6.01 0.53
N ILE A 31 5.12 -5.97 1.14
CA ILE A 31 6.36 -6.45 0.52
C ILE A 31 6.24 -7.93 0.19
N MET A 32 5.71 -8.74 1.11
CA MET A 32 5.49 -10.17 0.90
C MET A 32 4.57 -10.44 -0.29
N ILE A 33 3.42 -9.74 -0.39
CA ILE A 33 2.50 -9.92 -1.51
C ILE A 33 3.13 -9.45 -2.82
N SER A 34 3.79 -8.30 -2.81
CA SER A 34 4.47 -7.78 -3.99
C SER A 34 5.53 -8.76 -4.50
N LEU A 35 6.33 -9.33 -3.60
CA LEU A 35 7.31 -10.35 -3.93
C LEU A 35 6.66 -11.62 -4.49
N ALA A 36 5.56 -12.07 -3.89
CA ALA A 36 4.82 -13.22 -4.40
C ALA A 36 4.31 -12.95 -5.84
N ILE A 37 3.71 -11.78 -6.08
CA ILE A 37 3.21 -11.40 -7.41
C ILE A 37 4.35 -11.48 -8.43
N ILE A 38 5.49 -10.83 -8.20
CA ILE A 38 6.59 -10.83 -9.19
C ILE A 38 7.15 -12.24 -9.42
N ILE A 39 7.31 -13.05 -8.37
CA ILE A 39 7.76 -14.44 -8.52
C ILE A 39 6.79 -15.27 -9.36
N PHE A 40 5.48 -15.08 -9.20
CA PHE A 40 4.50 -15.81 -10.02
C PHE A 40 4.39 -15.28 -11.45
N THR A 41 4.57 -13.98 -11.65
CA THR A 41 4.32 -13.36 -12.96
C THR A 41 5.55 -13.20 -13.83
N HIS A 42 6.78 -13.31 -13.29
CA HIS A 42 8.00 -13.07 -14.08
C HIS A 42 8.10 -13.99 -15.30
N GLN A 43 7.59 -15.22 -15.22
CA GLN A 43 7.55 -16.17 -16.34
C GLN A 43 6.76 -15.66 -17.54
N PHE A 44 5.87 -14.68 -17.37
CA PHE A 44 5.12 -14.10 -18.48
C PHE A 44 5.93 -13.06 -19.24
N PHE A 45 6.99 -12.50 -18.66
CA PHE A 45 7.74 -11.41 -19.26
C PHE A 45 8.45 -11.81 -20.56
N GLN A 46 8.83 -13.09 -20.70
CA GLN A 46 9.40 -13.62 -21.94
C GLN A 46 8.44 -13.50 -23.14
N PHE A 47 7.13 -13.59 -22.91
CA PHE A 47 6.12 -13.50 -23.97
C PHE A 47 5.86 -12.08 -24.45
N MET A 48 6.39 -11.05 -23.76
CA MET A 48 6.22 -9.66 -24.17
C MET A 48 6.92 -9.34 -25.49
N ALA A 49 7.99 -10.08 -25.83
CA ALA A 49 8.73 -9.89 -27.08
C ALA A 49 8.08 -10.57 -28.29
N GLU A 50 7.13 -11.49 -28.08
CA GLU A 50 6.55 -12.29 -29.16
C GLU A 50 5.49 -11.51 -29.96
N SER A 51 4.67 -10.71 -29.30
CA SER A 51 3.55 -10.03 -29.94
C SER A 51 3.07 -8.81 -29.15
N LEU A 52 2.77 -7.71 -29.85
CA LEU A 52 2.34 -6.46 -29.22
C LEU A 52 1.03 -6.61 -28.40
N PRO A 53 -0.03 -7.29 -28.88
CA PRO A 53 -1.21 -7.56 -28.06
C PRO A 53 -0.92 -8.31 -26.77
N ILE A 54 0.00 -9.28 -26.80
CA ILE A 54 0.41 -10.07 -25.63
C ILE A 54 1.14 -9.16 -24.62
N ALA A 55 2.07 -8.34 -25.11
CA ALA A 55 2.76 -7.35 -24.28
C ALA A 55 1.78 -6.39 -23.58
N ILE A 56 0.81 -5.85 -24.32
CA ILE A 56 -0.22 -4.96 -23.76
C ILE A 56 -1.02 -5.68 -22.67
N PHE A 57 -1.43 -6.93 -22.91
CA PHE A 57 -2.20 -7.70 -21.94
C PHE A 57 -1.41 -7.97 -20.66
N ILE A 58 -0.12 -8.32 -20.78
CA ILE A 58 0.77 -8.55 -19.65
C ILE A 58 0.98 -7.25 -18.86
N ILE A 59 1.32 -6.15 -19.53
CA ILE A 59 1.54 -4.84 -18.89
C ILE A 59 0.27 -4.37 -18.20
N ALA A 60 -0.89 -4.48 -18.85
CA ALA A 60 -2.17 -4.08 -18.28
C ALA A 60 -2.56 -4.95 -17.08
N GLY A 61 -2.41 -6.28 -17.19
CA GLY A 61 -2.71 -7.21 -16.10
C GLY A 61 -1.80 -6.98 -14.90
N PHE A 62 -0.49 -6.82 -15.13
CA PHE A 62 0.49 -6.54 -14.09
C PHE A 62 0.26 -5.17 -13.45
N GLY A 63 0.03 -4.14 -14.26
CA GLY A 63 -0.34 -2.81 -13.80
C GLY A 63 -1.61 -2.83 -12.95
N PHE A 64 -2.65 -3.57 -13.37
CA PHE A 64 -3.89 -3.69 -12.62
C PHE A 64 -3.69 -4.39 -11.27
N LEU A 65 -2.87 -5.45 -11.20
CA LEU A 65 -2.53 -6.11 -9.93
C LEU A 65 -1.88 -5.13 -8.95
N TYR A 66 -0.87 -4.39 -9.42
CA TYR A 66 -0.14 -3.44 -8.58
C TYR A 66 -0.96 -2.21 -8.19
N PHE A 67 -1.83 -1.75 -9.09
CA PHE A 67 -2.84 -0.73 -8.78
C PHE A 67 -3.75 -1.19 -7.65
N ASN A 68 -4.30 -2.41 -7.75
CA ASN A 68 -5.21 -2.95 -6.73
C ASN A 68 -4.50 -3.18 -5.40
N LEU A 69 -3.26 -3.70 -5.42
CA LEU A 69 -2.46 -3.88 -4.22
C LEU A 69 -2.22 -2.52 -3.53
N SER A 70 -1.79 -1.51 -4.28
CA SER A 70 -1.55 -0.15 -3.77
C SER A 70 -2.82 0.50 -3.24
N TYR A 71 -3.92 0.38 -3.97
CA TYR A 71 -5.23 0.84 -3.52
C TYR A 71 -5.67 0.19 -2.21
N ALA A 72 -5.62 -1.14 -2.14
CA ALA A 72 -6.07 -1.89 -0.98
C ALA A 72 -5.19 -1.65 0.24
N ALA A 73 -3.87 -1.65 0.06
CA ALA A 73 -2.89 -1.39 1.11
C ALA A 73 -3.09 0.01 1.71
N THR A 74 -3.11 1.03 0.86
CA THR A 74 -3.26 2.42 1.30
C THR A 74 -4.62 2.66 1.96
N LYS A 75 -5.71 2.15 1.38
CA LYS A 75 -7.05 2.26 1.97
C LYS A 75 -7.13 1.63 3.35
N ARG A 76 -6.57 0.42 3.52
CA ARG A 76 -6.55 -0.30 4.81
C ARG A 76 -5.70 0.44 5.84
N PHE A 77 -4.53 0.92 5.44
CA PHE A 77 -3.64 1.69 6.31
C PHE A 77 -4.34 2.98 6.80
N ILE A 78 -4.81 3.83 5.89
CA ILE A 78 -5.44 5.11 6.21
C ILE A 78 -6.70 4.96 7.06
N LYS A 79 -7.52 3.92 6.82
CA LYS A 79 -8.69 3.64 7.64
C LYS A 79 -8.34 3.41 9.11
N LYS A 80 -7.16 2.87 9.41
CA LYS A 80 -6.74 2.52 10.77
C LYS A 80 -5.97 3.65 11.46
N VAL A 81 -5.29 4.52 10.74
CA VAL A 81 -4.46 5.58 11.34
C VAL A 81 -5.35 6.70 11.93
N PRO A 82 -5.10 7.15 13.17
CA PRO A 82 -5.92 8.13 13.87
C PRO A 82 -5.73 9.57 13.39
N VAL A 83 -4.64 9.87 12.66
CA VAL A 83 -4.33 11.21 12.15
C VAL A 83 -4.04 11.09 10.64
N PRO A 84 -4.42 12.06 9.80
CA PRO A 84 -3.97 12.09 8.42
C PRO A 84 -2.43 12.06 8.36
N THR A 85 -1.84 11.13 7.62
CA THR A 85 -0.38 11.02 7.47
C THR A 85 0.02 10.78 6.02
N ASN A 86 1.21 11.23 5.66
CA ASN A 86 1.81 11.00 4.34
C ASN A 86 2.53 9.65 4.23
N LEU A 87 2.49 8.81 5.27
CA LEU A 87 3.15 7.49 5.29
C LEU A 87 2.59 6.52 4.23
N HIS A 88 1.40 6.78 3.70
CA HIS A 88 0.85 6.03 2.57
C HIS A 88 1.69 6.16 1.29
N ILE A 89 2.44 7.26 1.11
CA ILE A 89 3.34 7.45 -0.02
C ILE A 89 4.51 6.46 0.11
N LEU A 90 5.09 6.36 1.30
CA LEU A 90 6.17 5.40 1.58
C LEU A 90 5.69 3.96 1.38
N LEU A 91 4.45 3.65 1.77
CA LEU A 91 3.85 2.34 1.51
C LEU A 91 3.75 2.05 0.00
N GLY A 92 3.38 3.03 -0.82
CA GLY A 92 3.37 2.91 -2.28
C GLY A 92 4.77 2.65 -2.86
N ILE A 93 5.80 3.31 -2.33
CA ILE A 93 7.20 3.07 -2.72
C ILE A 93 7.62 1.63 -2.38
N LEU A 94 7.26 1.14 -1.20
CA LEU A 94 7.56 -0.24 -0.78
C LEU A 94 6.85 -1.29 -1.62
N ILE A 95 5.69 -0.98 -2.21
CA ILE A 95 5.01 -1.84 -3.19
C ILE A 95 5.80 -1.91 -4.49
N PHE A 96 6.32 -0.77 -4.93
CA PHE A 96 7.04 -0.65 -6.19
C PHE A 96 8.44 -1.29 -6.14
N LEU A 97 9.11 -1.24 -4.99
CA LEU A 97 10.50 -1.66 -4.87
C LEU A 97 10.76 -3.13 -5.27
N PRO A 98 10.05 -4.14 -4.76
CA PRO A 98 10.33 -5.54 -5.11
C PRO A 98 10.27 -5.84 -6.63
N PRO A 99 9.20 -5.50 -7.37
CA PRO A 99 9.16 -5.74 -8.81
C PRO A 99 10.15 -4.85 -9.57
N ALA A 100 10.37 -3.60 -9.15
CA ALA A 100 11.33 -2.74 -9.82
C ALA A 100 12.75 -3.28 -9.71
N PHE A 101 13.13 -3.73 -8.52
CA PHE A 101 14.40 -4.40 -8.28
C PHE A 101 14.54 -5.65 -9.15
N TRP A 102 13.49 -6.48 -9.22
CA TRP A 102 13.50 -7.70 -10.03
C TRP A 102 13.68 -7.38 -11.53
N ILE A 103 12.91 -6.44 -12.06
CA ILE A 103 12.96 -6.08 -13.49
C ILE A 103 14.33 -5.51 -13.87
N VAL A 104 14.94 -4.69 -13.01
CA VAL A 104 16.22 -4.03 -13.31
C VAL A 104 17.42 -4.96 -13.13
N ILE A 105 17.40 -5.84 -12.12
CA ILE A 105 18.57 -6.63 -11.73
C ILE A 105 18.52 -8.07 -12.27
N VAL A 106 17.32 -8.67 -12.31
CA VAL A 106 17.15 -10.09 -12.65
C VAL A 106 16.80 -10.28 -14.13
N ASN A 107 16.05 -9.35 -14.71
CA ASN A 107 15.66 -9.41 -16.13
C ASN A 107 16.77 -8.83 -17.02
N LEU A 108 17.76 -9.66 -17.34
CA LEU A 108 18.82 -9.35 -18.31
C LEU A 108 18.70 -10.27 -19.55
N PRO A 109 18.86 -9.75 -20.78
CA PRO A 109 19.13 -8.34 -21.11
C PRO A 109 17.89 -7.45 -20.95
N PHE A 110 18.11 -6.21 -20.50
CA PHE A 110 17.04 -5.22 -20.31
C PHE A 110 16.50 -4.74 -21.66
N SER A 111 15.19 -4.86 -21.85
CA SER A 111 14.50 -4.53 -23.11
C SER A 111 13.64 -3.26 -23.01
N GLN A 112 13.16 -2.77 -24.15
CA GLN A 112 12.18 -1.67 -24.19
C GLN A 112 10.87 -2.02 -23.47
N TYR A 113 10.49 -3.30 -23.42
CA TYR A 113 9.28 -3.74 -22.73
C TYR A 113 9.44 -3.69 -21.21
N ASP A 114 10.65 -3.92 -20.69
CA ASP A 114 10.95 -3.77 -19.26
C ASP A 114 10.83 -2.31 -18.82
N LEU A 115 11.30 -1.37 -19.66
CA LEU A 115 11.12 0.07 -19.40
C LEU A 115 9.64 0.47 -19.39
N LEU A 116 8.86 -0.01 -20.36
CA LEU A 116 7.41 0.24 -20.41
C LEU A 116 6.72 -0.35 -19.17
N LEU A 117 7.08 -1.57 -18.78
CA LEU A 117 6.55 -2.23 -17.60
C LEU A 117 6.83 -1.43 -16.32
N LEU A 118 8.06 -0.95 -16.14
CA LEU A 118 8.44 -0.10 -15.01
C LEU A 118 7.64 1.21 -14.98
N LEU A 119 7.49 1.87 -16.13
CA LEU A 119 6.70 3.11 -16.23
C LEU A 119 5.24 2.87 -15.83
N PHE A 120 4.62 1.82 -16.37
CA PHE A 120 3.25 1.46 -16.01
C PHE A 120 3.11 1.04 -14.55
N LEU A 121 4.13 0.40 -13.98
CA LEU A 121 4.15 0.05 -12.56
C LEU A 121 4.17 1.30 -11.67
N VAL A 122 4.99 2.30 -12.00
CA VAL A 122 5.00 3.60 -11.30
C VAL A 122 3.61 4.24 -11.38
N LEU A 123 3.02 4.30 -12.57
CA LEU A 123 1.69 4.87 -12.75
C LEU A 123 0.63 4.12 -11.95
N ALA A 124 0.63 2.79 -11.99
CA ALA A 124 -0.29 1.94 -11.27
C ALA A 124 -0.18 2.11 -9.75
N THR A 125 1.04 2.08 -9.20
CA THR A 125 1.27 2.20 -7.77
C THR A 125 0.94 3.60 -7.24
N LEU A 126 1.29 4.65 -7.98
CA LEU A 126 0.96 6.04 -7.63
C LEU A 126 -0.55 6.27 -7.66
N THR A 127 -1.21 5.93 -8.76
CA THR A 127 -2.66 6.09 -8.89
C THR A 127 -3.40 5.27 -7.84
N GLY A 128 -3.01 4.01 -7.63
CA GLY A 128 -3.56 3.15 -6.58
C GLY A 128 -3.44 3.79 -5.20
N SER A 129 -2.28 4.39 -4.87
CA SER A 129 -2.08 5.06 -3.58
C SER A 129 -2.96 6.31 -3.44
N ILE A 130 -3.08 7.14 -4.48
CA ILE A 130 -3.92 8.34 -4.48
C ILE A 130 -5.40 7.97 -4.28
N TYR A 131 -5.93 7.04 -5.08
CA TYR A 131 -7.33 6.60 -4.96
C TYR A 131 -7.57 5.85 -3.65
N GLY A 132 -6.60 5.05 -3.19
CA GLY A 132 -6.65 4.35 -1.92
C GLY A 132 -6.72 5.31 -0.74
N ASN A 133 -5.97 6.40 -0.77
CA ASN A 133 -5.98 7.42 0.28
C ASN A 133 -7.34 8.11 0.36
N ARG A 134 -7.87 8.59 -0.77
CA ARG A 134 -9.20 9.21 -0.85
C ARG A 134 -10.30 8.27 -0.32
N ALA A 135 -10.27 7.01 -0.74
CA ALA A 135 -11.23 6.01 -0.29
C ALA A 135 -11.08 5.65 1.20
N GLY A 136 -9.84 5.61 1.71
CA GLY A 136 -9.54 5.35 3.11
C GLY A 136 -10.03 6.46 4.02
N ILE A 137 -9.81 7.72 3.62
CA ILE A 137 -10.32 8.91 4.33
C ILE A 137 -11.85 8.88 4.39
N LYS A 138 -12.53 8.66 3.26
CA LYS A 138 -13.99 8.55 3.21
C LYS A 138 -14.53 7.46 4.15
N ALA A 139 -13.96 6.25 4.05
CA ALA A 139 -14.38 5.12 4.89
C ALA A 139 -14.13 5.37 6.40
N ARG A 140 -13.12 6.17 6.73
CA ARG A 140 -12.85 6.58 8.11
C ARG A 140 -13.91 7.55 8.61
N TYR A 141 -14.27 8.57 7.83
CA TYR A 141 -15.34 9.51 8.20
C TYR A 141 -16.67 8.80 8.42
N GLU A 142 -17.06 7.92 7.51
CA GLU A 142 -18.29 7.10 7.63
C GLU A 142 -18.30 6.25 8.91
N TYR A 143 -17.14 5.69 9.28
CA TYR A 143 -17.03 4.91 10.51
C TYR A 143 -17.21 5.76 11.77
N ILE A 144 -16.57 6.94 11.81
CA ILE A 144 -16.69 7.86 12.94
C ILE A 144 -18.12 8.39 13.07
N GLN A 145 -18.78 8.70 11.94
CA GLN A 145 -20.16 9.16 11.95
C GLN A 145 -21.09 8.08 12.52
N LYS A 146 -20.96 6.83 12.06
CA LYS A 146 -21.74 5.70 12.61
C LYS A 146 -21.54 5.53 14.10
N LEU A 147 -20.30 5.64 14.60
CA LEU A 147 -20.03 5.56 16.04
C LEU A 147 -20.75 6.64 16.84
N LYS A 148 -20.78 7.89 16.36
CA LYS A 148 -21.51 8.98 17.00
C LYS A 148 -23.02 8.72 17.04
N GLU A 149 -23.57 8.20 15.94
CA GLU A 149 -24.99 7.83 15.86
C GLU A 149 -25.33 6.70 16.85
N TYR A 150 -24.46 5.70 17.01
CA TYR A 150 -24.65 4.63 18.00
C TYR A 150 -24.59 5.15 19.44
N GLN A 151 -23.66 6.05 19.75
CA GLN A 151 -23.54 6.66 21.08
C GLN A 151 -24.79 7.47 21.42
N LYS A 152 -25.26 8.31 20.50
CA LYS A 152 -26.47 9.11 20.68
C LYS A 152 -27.70 8.23 20.95
N ARG A 153 -27.88 7.14 20.19
CA ARG A 153 -28.97 6.18 20.41
C ARG A 153 -28.87 5.41 21.72
N ALA A 154 -27.67 5.26 22.28
CA ALA A 154 -27.46 4.58 23.55
C ALA A 154 -27.73 5.52 24.74
N GLU A 155 -27.51 6.83 24.57
CA GLU A 155 -27.82 7.86 25.57
C GLU A 155 -29.32 8.23 25.61
N GLU A 156 -30.04 8.03 24.49
CA GLU A 156 -31.49 8.25 24.38
C GLU A 156 -32.34 7.08 24.93
N LYS A 157 -31.71 5.98 25.37
CA LYS A 157 -32.35 4.80 25.97
C LYS A 157 -32.12 4.73 27.47
#